data_AF-A0A157RAH3-F1
#
_entry.id   AF-A0A157RAH3-F1
#
_cell.length_a   1.000
_cell.length_b   1.000
_cell.length_c   1.000
_cell.angle_alpha   90.00
_cell.angle_beta   90.00
_cell.angle_gamma   90.00
#
_symmetry.space_group_name_H-M   'P 1'
#
loop_
_entity.id
_entity.type
_entity.pdbx_description
1 polymer ?
#
loop_
_entity_poly.entity_id
_entity_poly.type
_entity_poly.pdbx_seq_one_letter_code
_entity_poly.pdbx_strand_id
1 'polypeptide(L)' 'MVKFAVLFPDEPIVATLSRQLSWSHLVLLLVLKDPMQREYYAQRASAERWSVHTLRGRMDSMLYERTALSRKPD' A
#
# COMPACT_ATOMS: atom_id res chain seq x y z
N MET A 1 12.93 -0.58 -10.96
CA MET A 1 13.26 -1.91 -10.41
C MET A 1 13.95 -1.82 -9.06
N VAL A 2 15.09 -1.11 -8.93
CA VAL A 2 15.87 -1.03 -7.67
C VAL A 2 15.05 -0.52 -6.46
N LYS A 3 14.23 0.52 -6.63
CA LYS A 3 13.42 1.08 -5.51
C LYS A 3 12.37 0.13 -4.94
N PHE A 4 11.86 -0.82 -5.73
CA PHE A 4 10.83 -1.75 -5.26
C PHE A 4 11.42 -2.85 -4.38
N ALA A 5 12.53 -3.46 -4.81
CA ALA A 5 13.26 -4.46 -4.02
C ALA A 5 13.82 -3.90 -2.70
N VAL A 6 14.19 -2.62 -2.67
CA VAL A 6 14.67 -1.95 -1.44
C VAL A 6 13.52 -1.66 -0.46
N LEU A 7 12.32 -1.38 -0.98
CA LEU A 7 11.16 -0.97 -0.17
C LEU A 7 10.26 -2.13 0.25
N PHE A 8 10.44 -3.29 -0.36
CA PHE A 8 9.82 -4.56 -0.02
C PHE A 8 10.93 -5.63 -0.01
N PRO A 9 11.72 -5.72 1.08
CA PRO A 9 12.88 -6.62 1.13
C PRO A 9 12.50 -8.10 1.22
N ASP A 10 11.27 -8.42 1.63
CA ASP A 10 10.76 -9.78 1.65
C ASP A 10 10.32 -10.25 0.25
N GLU A 11 11.22 -11.00 -0.39
CA GLU A 11 10.97 -11.70 -1.67
C GLU A 11 9.61 -12.43 -1.76
N PRO A 12 9.14 -13.19 -0.75
CA PRO A 12 7.84 -13.85 -0.84
C PRO A 12 6.67 -12.86 -0.87
N ILE A 13 6.80 -11.70 -0.22
CA ILE A 13 5.81 -10.63 -0.24
C ILE A 13 5.79 -9.94 -1.61
N VAL A 14 6.97 -9.69 -2.19
CA VAL A 14 7.15 -9.12 -3.53
C VAL A 14 6.52 -10.01 -4.62
N ALA A 15 6.79 -11.31 -4.60
CA ALA A 15 6.26 -12.24 -5.58
C ALA A 15 4.73 -12.43 -5.46
N THR A 16 4.17 -12.20 -4.27
CA THR A 16 2.73 -12.31 -4.02
C THR A 16 2.01 -11.02 -4.43
N LEU A 17 2.52 -9.86 -4.02
CA LEU A 17 1.95 -8.57 -4.36
C LEU A 17 2.02 -8.28 -5.86
N SER A 18 3.10 -8.65 -6.54
CA SER A 18 3.22 -8.47 -8.00
C SER A 18 2.21 -9.29 -8.81
N ARG A 19 1.71 -10.41 -8.27
CA ARG A 19 0.62 -11.19 -8.89
C ARG A 19 -0.77 -10.58 -8.63
N GLN A 20 -0.90 -9.82 -7.55
CA GLN A 20 -2.19 -9.27 -7.09
C GLN A 20 -2.38 -7.80 -7.50
N LEU A 21 -1.29 -7.06 -7.70
CA LEU A 21 -1.29 -5.63 -7.97
C LEU A 21 -0.57 -5.34 -9.28
N SER A 22 -1.19 -4.54 -10.14
CA SER A 22 -0.55 -4.06 -11.37
C SER A 22 0.58 -3.08 -11.08
N TRP A 23 1.48 -2.87 -12.05
CA TRP A 23 2.60 -1.92 -11.92
C TRP A 23 2.17 -0.52 -11.47
N SER A 24 1.01 -0.03 -11.93
CA SER A 24 0.46 1.26 -11.54
C SER A 24 0.13 1.36 -10.05
N HIS A 25 -0.31 0.27 -9.42
CA HIS A 25 -0.49 0.23 -7.96
C HIS A 25 0.86 0.35 -7.25
N LEU A 26 1.88 -0.36 -7.74
CA LEU A 26 3.20 -0.33 -7.13
C LEU A 26 3.80 1.08 -7.21
N VAL A 27 3.66 1.78 -8.33
CA VAL A 27 4.10 3.18 -8.46
C VAL A 27 3.42 4.09 -7.43
N LEU A 28 2.12 3.90 -7.17
CA LEU A 28 1.40 4.63 -6.12
C LEU A 28 1.90 4.29 -4.71
N LEU A 29 2.25 3.04 -4.44
CA LEU A 29 2.78 2.64 -3.13
C LEU A 29 4.22 3.14 -2.92
N LEU A 30 5.01 3.25 -3.99
CA LEU A 30 6.40 3.71 -3.93
C LEU A 30 6.54 5.20 -3.58
N VAL A 31 5.52 6.03 -3.82
CA VAL A 31 5.56 7.44 -3.43
C VAL A 31 5.31 7.66 -1.94
N LEU A 32 4.74 6.66 -1.24
CA LEU A 32 4.54 6.71 0.21
C LEU A 32 5.89 6.60 0.92
N LYS A 33 6.21 7.57 1.77
CA LYS A 33 7.49 7.60 2.51
C LYS A 33 7.44 6.74 3.77
N ASP A 34 6.29 6.72 4.44
CA ASP A 34 6.06 5.91 5.63
C ASP A 34 5.90 4.41 5.24
N PRO A 35 6.79 3.52 5.73
CA PRO A 35 6.68 2.09 5.46
C PRO A 35 5.38 1.49 6.03
N MET A 36 4.88 1.97 7.17
CA MET A 36 3.64 1.44 7.76
C MET A 36 2.43 1.80 6.90
N GLN A 37 2.37 3.05 6.41
CA GLN A 37 1.35 3.49 5.48
C GLN A 37 1.40 2.68 4.18
N ARG A 38 2.60 2.44 3.64
CA ARG A 38 2.81 1.65 2.43
C ARG A 38 2.29 0.22 2.59
N GLU A 39 2.65 -0.43 3.69
CA GLU A 39 2.22 -1.79 3.97
C GLU A 39 0.69 -1.87 4.13
N TYR A 40 0.10 -0.94 4.89
CA TYR A 40 -1.35 -0.87 5.07
C TYR A 40 -2.10 -0.79 3.73
N TYR A 41 -1.71 0.14 2.86
CA TYR A 41 -2.35 0.31 1.57
C TYR A 41 -2.09 -0.88 0.63
N ALA A 42 -0.91 -1.48 0.66
CA ALA A 42 -0.59 -2.66 -0.14
C ALA A 42 -1.45 -3.87 0.25
N GLN A 43 -1.55 -4.15 1.55
CA GLN A 43 -2.37 -5.25 2.07
C GLN A 43 -3.85 -5.04 1.77
N ARG A 44 -4.38 -3.84 2.04
CA ARG A 44 -5.79 -3.51 1.76
C ARG A 44 -6.12 -3.58 0.28
N ALA A 45 -5.26 -3.02 -0.57
CA ALA A 45 -5.48 -3.03 -2.02
C ALA A 45 -5.52 -4.45 -2.59
N SER A 46 -4.65 -5.34 -2.09
CA SER A 46 -4.66 -6.75 -2.47
C SER A 46 -5.91 -7.47 -1.93
N ALA A 47 -6.16 -7.40 -0.62
CA ALA A 47 -7.24 -8.14 0.05
C ALA A 47 -8.62 -7.74 -0.46
N GLU A 48 -8.86 -6.43 -0.65
CA GLU A 48 -10.13 -5.88 -1.10
C GLU A 48 -10.20 -5.73 -2.64
N ARG A 49 -9.16 -6.17 -3.36
CA ARG A 49 -9.04 -6.07 -4.84
C ARG A 49 -9.33 -4.66 -5.35
N TRP A 50 -8.73 -3.66 -4.72
CA TRP A 50 -8.91 -2.28 -5.16
C TRP A 50 -8.35 -2.06 -6.55
N SER A 51 -9.05 -1.23 -7.33
CA SER A 51 -8.50 -0.69 -8.56
C SER A 51 -7.46 0.40 -8.26
N VAL A 52 -6.65 0.77 -9.25
CA VAL A 52 -5.66 1.87 -9.14
C VAL A 52 -6.36 3.16 -8.71
N HIS A 53 -7.55 3.42 -9.26
CA HIS A 53 -8.35 4.59 -8.94
C HIS A 53 -8.85 4.55 -7.48
N THR A 54 -9.32 3.38 -7.04
CA THR A 54 -9.75 3.18 -5.64
C THR A 54 -8.58 3.38 -4.69
N LEU A 55 -7.42 2.78 -4.95
CA LEU A 55 -6.22 2.96 -4.13
C LEU A 55 -5.86 4.45 -4.02
N ARG A 56 -5.82 5.17 -5.14
CA ARG A 56 -5.55 6.62 -5.15
C ARG A 56 -6.57 7.37 -4.29
N GLY A 57 -7.87 7.13 -4.46
CA GLY A 57 -8.90 7.78 -3.64
C GLY A 57 -8.80 7.44 -2.14
N ARG A 58 -8.36 6.22 -1.77
CA ARG A 58 -8.11 5.86 -0.37
C ARG A 58 -6.86 6.52 0.22
N MET A 59 -5.85 6.78 -0.60
CA MET A 59 -4.69 7.59 -0.21
C MET A 59 -5.09 9.06 -0.03
N ASP A 60 -5.83 9.63 -0.99
CA ASP A 60 -6.27 11.02 -0.95
C ASP A 60 -7.23 11.30 0.22
N SER A 61 -8.03 10.32 0.62
CA SER A 61 -8.92 10.41 1.80
C SER A 61 -8.24 10.11 3.14
N MET A 62 -6.92 9.92 3.14
CA MET A 62 -6.12 9.67 4.34
C MET A 62 -6.68 8.51 5.18
N LEU A 63 -7.13 7.43 4.51
CA LEU A 63 -7.77 6.29 5.17
C LEU A 63 -6.88 5.69 6.27
N TYR A 64 -5.57 5.62 6.02
CA TYR A 64 -4.62 5.09 6.98
C TYR A 64 -4.59 5.93 8.26
N GLU A 65 -4.41 7.24 8.12
CA GLU A 65 -4.34 8.20 9.21
C GLU A 65 -5.63 8.19 10.03
N ARG A 66 -6.79 8.13 9.37
CA ARG A 66 -8.09 8.01 10.05
C ARG A 66 -8.23 6.71 10.83
N THR A 67 -7.72 5.60 10.29
CA THR A 67 -7.76 4.30 10.96
C THR A 67 -6.78 4.24 12.14
N ALA A 68 -5.61 4.87 12.00
CA ALA A 68 -4.62 4.99 13.06
C ALA A 68 -5.10 5.91 14.19
N LEU A 69 -5.76 7.03 13.86
CA LEU A 69 -6.37 7.94 14.84
C LEU A 69 -7.56 7.30 15.56
N SER A 70 -8.36 6.48 14.86
CA SER A 70 -9.48 5.76 15.48
C SER A 70 -9.05 4.69 16.48
N ARG A 71 -7.78 4.26 16.49
CA ARG A 71 -7.24 3.27 17.43
C ARG A 71 -6.66 3.89 18.70
N LYS A 72 -6.65 5.23 18.84
CA LYS A 72 -6.39 5.89 20.13
C LYS A 72 -7.74 6.15 20.80
N PRO A 73 -8.20 5.32 21.75
CA PRO A 73 -9.10 5.82 22.78
C PRO A 73 -8.31 6.81 23.65
N ASP A 74 -8.99 7.83 24.16
CA ASP A 74 -8.49 8.76 25.18
C ASP A 74 -7.73 8.07 26.32
#